data_AF-A0A1G6R0E1-F1
#
_entry.id   AF-A0A1G6R0E1-F1
#
_cell.length_a   1.000
_cell.length_b   1.000
_cell.length_c   1.000
_cell.angle_alpha   90.00
_cell.angle_beta   90.00
_cell.angle_gamma   90.00
#
_symmetry.space_group_name_H-M   'P 1'
#
loop_
_entity.id
_entity.type
_entity.pdbx_description
1 polymer ?
#
loop_
_entity_poly.entity_id
_entity_poly.type
_entity_poly.pdbx_seq_one_letter_code
_entity_poly.pdbx_strand_id
1 'polypeptide(L)'
;MKKNKDLNKNFESKKQSSNELLNLSQEISFKSQDLIWLLNDNNKKAENLVMRFENITESVENSAAGAEEISATIEELSSSSNVIKSEMNKLEELSQKLMSDSEKNQNWIEESNNTLLEVATNVKKSGKSIESFNMMNNNLHNVIDSISKLSSSTDNQASATEQTIKAVESMTQEFINISENVSEVDKNIKNQKKNSETLINYSNNLNAIAYDFHKISVDNKSEDMLIFGVNPFTKPEKIEELYVPIIEKLCKKINKNAKTVIVSDYKELTNYIKNGLIDIGWFSPMAYVEAKDETNVIPMVTPLINGQDSYRGYIFTKKNSKYRKLTELKEKLFLGNHDNVIKAVLNNEVEVGATYNEAWERAASTLNLDSLNILAKTDLIPKDVIAARSGLDQNLLEETRNIFLNADQEIKEVLNQTNITGFTESEDQKFDIIRKYNN
;
A
#
# COMPACT_ATOMS: atom_id res chain seq x y z
N MET A 1 -30.08 38.71 51.95
CA MET A 1 -29.12 37.59 52.01
C MET A 1 -29.58 36.30 51.30
N LYS A 2 -30.86 35.86 51.38
CA LYS A 2 -31.33 34.64 50.64
C LYS A 2 -31.26 34.76 49.10
N LYS A 3 -31.68 35.89 48.53
CA LYS A 3 -31.67 36.13 47.06
C LYS A 3 -30.27 36.01 46.41
N ASN A 4 -29.19 36.41 47.10
CA ASN A 4 -27.82 36.27 46.61
C ASN A 4 -27.28 34.83 46.71
N LYS A 5 -27.76 34.04 47.68
CA LYS A 5 -27.38 32.62 47.78
C LYS A 5 -28.03 31.78 46.67
N ASP A 6 -29.28 32.04 46.32
CA ASP A 6 -29.99 31.33 45.24
C ASP A 6 -29.45 31.71 43.84
N LEU A 7 -29.03 32.97 43.65
CA LEU A 7 -28.32 33.40 42.43
C LEU A 7 -26.97 32.69 42.30
N ASN A 8 -26.12 32.70 43.32
CA ASN A 8 -24.83 32.00 43.27
C ASN A 8 -24.97 30.49 43.03
N LYS A 9 -25.99 29.84 43.60
CA LYS A 9 -26.24 28.41 43.40
C LYS A 9 -26.64 28.08 41.95
N ASN A 10 -27.46 28.94 41.33
CA ASN A 10 -27.81 28.83 39.91
C ASN A 10 -26.63 29.14 38.96
N PHE A 11 -25.71 30.01 39.38
CA PHE A 11 -24.48 30.30 38.62
C PHE A 11 -23.48 29.13 38.69
N GLU A 12 -23.26 28.54 39.87
CA GLU A 12 -22.40 27.36 40.02
C GLU A 12 -22.97 26.13 39.30
N SER A 13 -24.29 25.89 39.36
CA SER A 13 -24.90 24.79 38.61
C SER A 13 -24.76 24.96 37.10
N LYS A 14 -24.84 26.19 36.58
CA LYS A 14 -24.61 26.49 35.16
C LYS A 14 -23.16 26.25 34.73
N LYS A 15 -22.18 26.67 35.55
CA LYS A 15 -20.75 26.40 35.29
C LYS A 15 -20.47 24.89 35.29
N GLN A 16 -21.04 24.14 36.23
CA GLN A 16 -20.91 22.69 36.29
C GLN A 16 -21.48 22.01 35.02
N SER A 17 -22.70 22.36 34.62
CA SER A 17 -23.30 21.82 33.39
C SER A 17 -22.53 22.22 32.13
N SER A 18 -21.92 23.40 32.10
CA SER A 18 -21.11 23.85 30.95
C SER A 18 -19.80 23.07 30.84
N ASN A 19 -19.16 22.75 31.96
CA ASN A 19 -17.97 21.89 31.99
C ASN A 19 -18.30 20.44 31.62
N GLU A 20 -19.45 19.91 32.04
CA GLU A 20 -19.94 18.59 31.59
C GLU A 20 -20.19 18.56 30.08
N LEU A 21 -20.81 19.60 29.53
CA LEU A 21 -21.05 19.72 28.09
C LEU A 21 -19.77 19.93 27.29
N LEU A 22 -18.76 20.58 27.88
CA LEU A 22 -17.42 20.73 27.30
C LEU A 22 -16.68 19.39 27.24
N ASN A 23 -16.78 18.57 28.30
CA ASN A 23 -16.24 17.21 28.32
C ASN A 23 -16.92 16.33 27.27
N LEU A 24 -18.24 16.41 27.16
CA LEU A 24 -19.00 15.66 26.17
C LEU A 24 -18.64 16.08 24.74
N SER A 25 -18.53 17.39 24.48
CA SER A 25 -18.07 17.94 23.21
C SER A 25 -16.67 17.42 22.84
N GLN A 26 -15.74 17.46 23.79
CA GLN A 26 -14.38 16.94 23.62
C GLN A 26 -14.40 15.44 23.26
N GLU A 27 -15.13 14.63 24.02
CA GLU A 27 -15.21 13.19 23.80
C GLU A 27 -15.85 12.84 22.45
N ILE A 28 -16.95 13.53 22.08
CA ILE A 28 -17.58 13.35 20.77
C ILE A 28 -16.59 13.71 19.67
N SER A 29 -15.91 14.85 19.79
CA SER A 29 -14.94 15.34 18.81
C SER A 29 -13.76 14.38 18.59
N PHE A 30 -13.20 13.82 19.68
CA PHE A 30 -12.13 12.83 19.59
C PHE A 30 -12.60 11.57 18.87
N LYS A 31 -13.72 11.00 19.31
CA LYS A 31 -14.24 9.74 18.74
C LYS A 31 -14.68 9.89 17.29
N SER A 32 -15.31 11.01 16.91
CA SER A 32 -15.71 11.26 15.52
C SER A 32 -14.51 11.44 14.60
N GLN A 33 -13.45 12.13 15.05
CA GLN A 33 -12.23 12.28 14.27
C GLN A 33 -11.45 10.98 14.14
N ASP A 34 -11.36 10.18 15.21
CA ASP A 34 -10.78 8.83 15.15
C ASP A 34 -11.52 7.96 14.14
N LEU A 35 -12.86 8.00 14.16
CA LEU A 35 -13.68 7.26 13.21
C LEU A 35 -13.46 7.73 11.76
N ILE A 36 -13.39 9.04 11.51
CA ILE A 36 -13.07 9.59 10.18
C ILE A 36 -11.69 9.11 9.72
N TRP A 37 -10.69 9.16 10.60
CA TRP A 37 -9.35 8.69 10.29
C TRP A 37 -9.34 7.21 9.89
N LEU A 38 -10.00 6.36 10.68
CA LEU A 38 -10.09 4.92 10.43
C LEU A 38 -10.83 4.61 9.11
N LEU A 39 -11.92 5.33 8.83
CA LEU A 39 -12.68 5.15 7.58
C LEU A 39 -11.85 5.55 6.35
N ASN A 40 -11.09 6.65 6.44
CA ASN A 40 -10.21 7.09 5.36
C ASN A 40 -9.04 6.12 5.13
N ASP A 41 -8.42 5.61 6.19
CA ASP A 41 -7.36 4.59 6.09
C ASP A 41 -7.89 3.29 5.46
N ASN A 42 -9.08 2.85 5.87
CA ASN A 42 -9.74 1.69 5.27
C ASN A 42 -10.09 1.91 3.79
N ASN A 43 -10.57 3.10 3.41
CA ASN A 43 -10.86 3.43 2.02
C ASN A 43 -9.60 3.38 1.13
N LYS A 44 -8.45 3.87 1.62
CA LYS A 44 -7.17 3.76 0.88
C LYS A 44 -6.72 2.31 0.69
N LYS A 45 -6.89 1.48 1.72
CA LYS A 45 -6.60 0.03 1.64
C LYS A 45 -7.54 -0.67 0.65
N ALA A 46 -8.82 -0.31 0.65
CA ALA A 46 -9.80 -0.80 -0.32
C ALA A 46 -9.42 -0.42 -1.76
N GLU A 47 -8.96 0.80 -2.02
CA GLU A 47 -8.45 1.21 -3.34
C GLU A 47 -7.24 0.38 -3.77
N ASN A 48 -6.33 0.06 -2.86
CA ASN A 48 -5.22 -0.85 -3.16
C ASN A 48 -5.69 -2.26 -3.52
N LEU A 49 -6.73 -2.76 -2.83
CA LEU A 49 -7.34 -4.06 -3.15
C LEU A 49 -8.00 -4.05 -4.53
N VAL A 50 -8.73 -3.00 -4.91
CA VAL A 50 -9.32 -2.85 -6.25
C VAL A 50 -8.24 -2.93 -7.33
N MET A 51 -7.15 -2.16 -7.20
CA MET A 51 -6.04 -2.21 -8.16
C MET A 51 -5.40 -3.61 -8.24
N ARG A 52 -5.31 -4.33 -7.12
CA ARG A 52 -4.81 -5.71 -7.12
C ARG A 52 -5.77 -6.67 -7.85
N PHE A 53 -7.08 -6.48 -7.69
CA PHE A 53 -8.07 -7.28 -8.41
C PHE A 53 -8.06 -7.01 -9.91
N GLU A 54 -7.87 -5.76 -10.34
CA GLU A 54 -7.68 -5.43 -11.76
C GLU A 54 -6.49 -6.19 -12.37
N ASN A 55 -5.35 -6.25 -11.67
CA ASN A 55 -4.19 -7.03 -12.11
C ASN A 55 -4.47 -8.54 -12.15
N ILE A 56 -5.26 -9.07 -11.19
CA ILE A 56 -5.67 -10.48 -11.20
C ILE A 56 -6.57 -10.75 -12.40
N THR A 57 -7.53 -9.88 -12.70
CA THR A 57 -8.39 -9.99 -13.88
C THR A 57 -7.58 -10.04 -15.16
N GLU A 58 -6.63 -9.12 -15.35
CA GLU A 58 -5.73 -9.13 -16.50
C GLU A 58 -4.90 -10.43 -16.58
N SER A 59 -4.40 -10.92 -15.44
CA SER A 59 -3.65 -12.19 -15.40
C SER A 59 -4.53 -13.39 -15.75
N VAL A 60 -5.79 -13.41 -15.33
CA VAL A 60 -6.76 -14.47 -15.64
C VAL A 60 -7.13 -14.43 -17.11
N GLU A 61 -7.38 -13.25 -17.68
CA GLU A 61 -7.65 -13.08 -19.12
C GLU A 61 -6.49 -13.58 -19.98
N ASN A 62 -5.25 -13.19 -19.64
CA ASN A 62 -4.06 -13.69 -20.32
C ASN A 62 -3.88 -15.21 -20.19
N SER A 63 -4.19 -15.77 -19.02
CA SER A 63 -4.12 -17.22 -18.80
C SER A 63 -5.20 -17.97 -19.57
N ALA A 64 -6.41 -17.41 -19.67
CA ALA A 64 -7.50 -17.96 -20.48
C ALA A 64 -7.16 -17.93 -21.97
N ALA A 65 -6.60 -16.83 -22.48
CA ALA A 65 -6.12 -16.76 -23.87
C ALA A 65 -5.02 -17.79 -24.16
N GLY A 66 -4.07 -17.98 -23.22
CA GLY A 66 -3.06 -19.02 -23.33
C GLY A 66 -3.65 -20.44 -23.33
N ALA A 67 -4.72 -20.68 -22.57
CA ALA A 67 -5.43 -21.95 -22.58
C ALA A 67 -6.14 -22.22 -23.91
N GLU A 68 -6.74 -21.20 -24.53
CA GLU A 68 -7.34 -21.31 -25.87
C GLU A 68 -6.29 -21.64 -26.94
N GLU A 69 -5.12 -21.01 -26.89
CA GLU A 69 -4.00 -21.30 -27.81
C GLU A 69 -3.49 -22.75 -27.66
N ILE A 70 -3.34 -23.23 -26.42
CA ILE A 70 -3.00 -24.63 -26.13
C ILE A 70 -4.09 -25.55 -26.69
N SER A 71 -5.37 -25.21 -26.50
CA SER A 71 -6.48 -26.01 -27.01
C SER A 71 -6.45 -26.12 -28.54
N ALA A 72 -6.25 -25.00 -29.24
CA ALA A 72 -6.14 -24.99 -30.71
C ALA A 72 -4.96 -25.85 -31.19
N THR A 73 -3.82 -25.76 -30.50
CA THR A 73 -2.63 -26.58 -30.79
C THR A 73 -2.91 -28.07 -30.59
N ILE A 74 -3.67 -28.44 -29.55
CA ILE A 74 -4.08 -29.82 -29.27
C ILE A 74 -5.02 -30.37 -30.34
N GLU A 75 -5.96 -29.55 -30.83
CA GLU A 75 -6.86 -29.95 -31.93
C GLU A 75 -6.07 -30.26 -33.21
N GLU A 76 -5.08 -29.42 -33.55
CA GLU A 76 -4.21 -29.65 -34.72
C GLU A 76 -3.34 -30.90 -34.54
N LEU A 77 -2.80 -31.13 -33.33
CA LEU A 77 -2.03 -32.33 -33.00
C LEU A 77 -2.89 -33.61 -33.07
N SER A 78 -4.13 -33.55 -32.59
CA SER A 78 -5.10 -34.65 -32.66
C SER A 78 -5.43 -35.01 -34.11
N SER A 79 -5.69 -33.99 -34.94
CA SER A 79 -5.89 -34.15 -36.39
C SER A 79 -4.68 -34.82 -37.05
N SER A 80 -3.48 -34.30 -36.78
CA SER A 80 -2.22 -34.86 -37.30
C SER A 80 -1.98 -36.30 -36.85
N SER A 81 -2.26 -36.61 -35.58
CA SER A 81 -2.15 -37.97 -35.03
C SER A 81 -3.08 -38.96 -35.72
N ASN A 82 -4.32 -38.55 -36.00
CA ASN A 82 -5.29 -39.37 -36.74
C ASN A 82 -4.83 -39.64 -38.19
N VAL A 83 -4.26 -38.63 -38.85
CA VAL A 83 -3.66 -38.78 -40.18
C VAL A 83 -2.48 -39.77 -40.13
N ILE A 84 -1.57 -39.61 -39.16
CA ILE A 84 -0.42 -40.50 -38.97
C ILE A 84 -0.89 -41.93 -38.73
N LYS A 85 -1.89 -42.14 -37.86
CA LYS A 85 -2.46 -43.47 -37.59
C LYS A 85 -3.04 -44.11 -38.85
N SER A 86 -3.74 -43.35 -39.68
CA SER A 86 -4.27 -43.85 -40.95
C SER A 86 -3.17 -44.28 -41.92
N GLU A 87 -2.12 -43.47 -42.06
CA GLU A 87 -0.98 -43.78 -42.94
C GLU A 87 -0.14 -44.96 -42.41
N MET A 88 0.02 -45.10 -41.10
CA MET A 88 0.70 -46.25 -40.49
C MET A 88 -0.02 -47.57 -40.78
N ASN A 89 -1.35 -47.59 -40.68
CA ASN A 89 -2.13 -48.79 -41.01
C ASN A 89 -1.96 -49.20 -42.48
N LYS A 90 -1.94 -48.23 -43.41
CA LYS A 90 -1.70 -48.51 -44.84
C LYS A 90 -0.28 -49.03 -45.08
N LEU A 91 0.71 -48.45 -44.39
CA LEU A 91 2.11 -48.85 -44.52
C LEU A 91 2.34 -50.27 -43.98
N GLU A 92 1.69 -50.63 -42.88
CA GLU A 92 1.71 -51.99 -42.33
C GLU A 92 1.13 -52.99 -43.33
N GLU A 93 -0.03 -52.70 -43.92
CA GLU A 93 -0.66 -53.55 -44.95
C GLU A 93 0.26 -53.73 -46.18
N LEU A 94 0.85 -52.64 -46.67
CA LEU A 94 1.82 -52.68 -47.77
C LEU A 94 3.06 -53.49 -47.43
N SER A 95 3.58 -53.35 -46.20
CA SER A 95 4.78 -54.05 -45.75
C SER A 95 4.53 -55.56 -45.59
N GLN A 96 3.38 -55.95 -45.05
CA GLN A 96 2.98 -57.36 -44.97
C GLN A 96 2.80 -57.97 -46.37
N LYS A 97 2.20 -57.24 -47.30
CA LYS A 97 2.09 -57.67 -48.71
C LYS A 97 3.46 -57.85 -49.36
N LEU A 98 4.36 -56.89 -49.15
CA LEU A 98 5.72 -56.96 -49.70
C LEU A 98 6.50 -58.14 -49.12
N MET A 99 6.35 -58.44 -47.82
CA MET A 99 6.89 -59.65 -47.21
C MET A 99 6.33 -60.92 -47.85
N SER A 100 5.01 -61.00 -48.05
CA SER A 100 4.39 -62.18 -48.67
C SER A 100 4.87 -62.39 -50.11
N ASP A 101 4.95 -61.33 -50.90
CA ASP A 101 5.48 -61.39 -52.26
C ASP A 101 6.99 -61.70 -52.25
N SER A 102 7.68 -61.25 -51.21
CA SER A 102 9.09 -61.54 -51.00
C SER A 102 9.32 -63.04 -50.76
N GLU A 103 8.60 -63.64 -49.81
CA GLU A 103 8.65 -65.08 -49.52
C GLU A 103 8.29 -65.95 -50.73
N LYS A 104 7.27 -65.55 -51.51
CA LYS A 104 6.92 -66.26 -52.76
C LYS A 104 8.08 -66.26 -53.75
N ASN A 105 8.76 -65.12 -53.92
CA ASN A 105 9.92 -65.02 -54.79
C ASN A 105 11.08 -65.87 -54.27
N GLN A 106 11.31 -65.92 -52.96
CA GLN A 106 12.31 -66.79 -52.36
C GLN A 106 12.05 -68.26 -52.73
N ASN A 107 10.83 -68.74 -52.47
CA ASN A 107 10.43 -70.12 -52.78
C ASN A 107 10.57 -70.43 -54.27
N TRP A 108 10.14 -69.52 -55.14
CA TRP A 108 10.23 -69.68 -56.59
C TRP A 108 11.68 -69.74 -57.09
N ILE A 109 12.58 -68.94 -56.53
CA ILE A 109 14.01 -68.98 -56.88
C ILE A 109 14.68 -70.24 -56.32
N GLU A 110 14.31 -70.71 -55.13
CA GLU A 110 14.78 -71.98 -54.56
C GLU A 110 14.36 -73.17 -55.44
N GLU A 111 13.12 -73.19 -55.91
CA GLU A 111 12.60 -74.18 -56.86
C GLU A 111 13.31 -74.09 -58.22
N SER A 112 13.58 -72.87 -58.70
CA SER A 112 14.37 -72.63 -59.92
C SER A 112 15.82 -73.11 -59.77
N ASN A 113 16.41 -72.99 -58.58
CA ASN A 113 17.75 -73.48 -58.25
C ASN A 113 17.80 -75.02 -58.27
N ASN A 114 16.77 -75.69 -57.75
CA ASN A 114 16.65 -77.16 -57.83
C ASN A 114 16.52 -77.66 -59.27
N THR A 115 15.85 -76.91 -60.14
CA THR A 115 15.72 -77.21 -61.57
C THR A 115 17.01 -76.91 -62.35
N LEU A 116 17.79 -75.89 -61.97
CA LEU A 116 19.02 -75.45 -62.64
C LEU A 116 20.29 -76.21 -62.23
N LEU A 117 20.23 -77.07 -61.22
CA LEU A 117 21.31 -78.02 -60.85
C LEU A 117 21.70 -78.97 -62.01
N GLU A 118 20.87 -79.08 -63.05
CA GLU A 118 21.22 -79.72 -64.33
C GLU A 118 22.13 -78.89 -65.28
N VAL A 119 22.30 -77.57 -65.10
CA VAL A 119 22.92 -76.64 -66.11
C VAL A 119 24.23 -75.96 -65.63
N ALA A 120 24.99 -76.63 -64.77
CA ALA A 120 25.93 -76.08 -63.77
C ALA A 120 27.16 -75.18 -64.15
N THR A 121 27.27 -74.44 -65.26
CA THR A 121 28.53 -73.66 -65.56
C THR A 121 28.46 -72.13 -65.53
N ASN A 122 27.29 -71.49 -65.59
CA ASN A 122 27.18 -70.02 -65.46
C ASN A 122 26.82 -69.52 -64.02
N VAL A 123 26.90 -70.43 -63.06
CA VAL A 123 26.34 -70.41 -61.69
C VAL A 123 26.84 -69.28 -60.76
N LYS A 124 27.91 -68.54 -61.07
CA LYS A 124 28.53 -67.62 -60.08
C LYS A 124 27.82 -66.26 -59.89
N LYS A 125 26.83 -65.89 -60.72
CA LYS A 125 26.16 -64.57 -60.64
C LYS A 125 24.82 -64.56 -59.86
N SER A 126 24.07 -65.67 -59.78
CA SER A 126 22.72 -65.68 -59.18
C SER A 126 22.70 -65.83 -57.65
N GLY A 127 23.71 -66.43 -57.02
CA GLY A 127 23.77 -66.58 -55.56
C GLY A 127 23.85 -65.25 -54.79
N LYS A 128 24.46 -64.22 -55.39
CA LYS A 128 24.50 -62.86 -54.81
C LYS A 128 23.13 -62.19 -54.73
N SER A 129 22.24 -62.48 -55.69
CA SER A 129 20.88 -61.94 -55.68
C SER A 129 20.04 -62.54 -54.55
N ILE A 130 20.19 -63.84 -54.26
CA ILE A 130 19.57 -64.50 -53.10
C ILE A 130 20.05 -63.93 -51.77
N GLU A 131 21.36 -63.73 -51.63
CA GLU A 131 21.94 -63.15 -50.42
C GLU A 131 21.41 -61.71 -50.19
N SER A 132 21.37 -60.91 -51.26
CA SER A 132 20.81 -59.55 -51.22
C SER A 132 19.32 -59.53 -50.86
N PHE A 133 18.56 -60.53 -51.31
CA PHE A 133 17.14 -60.66 -51.02
C PHE A 133 16.86 -61.12 -49.59
N ASN A 134 17.66 -62.06 -49.06
CA ASN A 134 17.59 -62.47 -47.66
C ASN A 134 17.92 -61.28 -46.73
N MET A 135 18.92 -60.47 -47.09
CA MET A 135 19.20 -59.21 -46.37
C MET A 135 18.01 -58.26 -46.44
N MET A 136 17.35 -58.12 -47.60
CA MET A 136 16.13 -57.31 -47.75
C MET A 136 14.99 -57.82 -46.86
N ASN A 137 14.76 -59.14 -46.79
CA ASN A 137 13.69 -59.71 -45.98
C ASN A 137 13.93 -59.49 -44.48
N ASN A 138 15.18 -59.68 -44.01
CA ASN A 138 15.57 -59.35 -42.64
C ASN A 138 15.35 -57.85 -42.34
N ASN A 139 15.68 -56.98 -43.30
CA ASN A 139 15.41 -55.55 -43.16
C ASN A 139 13.90 -55.24 -43.12
N LEU A 140 13.07 -55.94 -43.91
CA LEU A 140 11.62 -55.78 -43.89
C LEU A 140 10.99 -56.21 -42.55
N HIS A 141 11.45 -57.31 -41.97
CA HIS A 141 11.06 -57.71 -40.62
C HIS A 141 11.37 -56.61 -39.59
N ASN A 142 12.59 -56.05 -39.63
CA ASN A 142 12.98 -54.95 -38.76
C ASN A 142 12.12 -53.69 -38.98
N VAL A 143 11.73 -53.41 -40.23
CA VAL A 143 10.83 -52.30 -40.57
C VAL A 143 9.44 -52.51 -39.97
N ILE A 144 8.88 -53.73 -40.06
CA ILE A 144 7.57 -54.05 -39.48
C ILE A 144 7.60 -53.93 -37.96
N ASP A 145 8.62 -54.48 -37.31
CA ASP A 145 8.79 -54.34 -35.86
C ASP A 145 8.85 -52.86 -35.43
N SER A 146 9.48 -52.02 -36.25
CA SER A 146 9.56 -50.58 -36.01
C SER A 146 8.20 -49.89 -36.23
N ILE A 147 7.43 -50.29 -37.24
CA ILE A 147 6.07 -49.79 -37.50
C ILE A 147 5.13 -50.18 -36.34
N SER A 148 5.18 -51.41 -35.84
CA SER A 148 4.34 -51.83 -34.70
C SER A 148 4.65 -51.04 -33.44
N LYS A 149 5.94 -50.77 -33.17
CA LYS A 149 6.35 -49.88 -32.06
C LYS A 149 5.81 -48.46 -32.26
N LEU A 150 5.93 -47.89 -33.47
CA LEU A 150 5.40 -46.57 -33.79
C LEU A 150 3.88 -46.49 -33.65
N SER A 151 3.14 -47.51 -34.07
CA SER A 151 1.69 -47.61 -33.92
C SER A 151 1.28 -47.56 -32.44
N SER A 152 1.91 -48.38 -31.60
CA SER A 152 1.67 -48.35 -30.15
C SER A 152 2.00 -47.00 -29.50
N SER A 153 3.06 -46.34 -29.97
CA SER A 153 3.43 -44.99 -29.53
C SER A 153 2.38 -43.95 -29.94
N THR A 154 1.78 -44.10 -31.11
CA THR A 154 0.72 -43.21 -31.64
C THR A 154 -0.57 -43.38 -30.82
N ASP A 155 -0.93 -44.59 -30.44
CA ASP A 155 -2.08 -44.85 -29.56
C ASP A 155 -1.88 -44.24 -28.16
N ASN A 156 -0.69 -44.38 -27.59
CA ASN A 156 -0.35 -43.74 -26.32
C ASN A 156 -0.41 -42.20 -26.42
N GLN A 157 0.07 -41.63 -27.53
CA GLN A 157 -0.01 -40.20 -27.79
C GLN A 157 -1.46 -39.71 -27.91
N ALA A 158 -2.35 -40.47 -28.56
CA ALA A 158 -3.77 -40.14 -28.65
C ALA A 158 -4.44 -40.13 -27.26
N SER A 159 -4.15 -41.11 -26.40
CA SER A 159 -4.68 -41.16 -25.03
C SER A 159 -4.17 -40.00 -24.16
N ALA A 160 -2.87 -39.67 -24.26
CA ALA A 160 -2.30 -38.51 -23.57
C ALA A 160 -2.95 -37.18 -24.04
N THR A 161 -3.27 -37.08 -25.33
CA THR A 161 -3.97 -35.92 -25.91
C THR A 161 -5.37 -35.77 -25.31
N GLU A 162 -6.14 -36.85 -25.19
CA GLU A 162 -7.47 -36.83 -24.57
C GLU A 162 -7.43 -36.40 -23.10
N GLN A 163 -6.44 -36.87 -22.34
CA GLN A 163 -6.25 -36.43 -20.95
C GLN A 163 -5.91 -34.94 -20.86
N THR A 164 -5.13 -34.44 -21.81
CA THR A 164 -4.76 -33.02 -21.87
C THR A 164 -5.97 -32.14 -22.18
N ILE A 165 -6.88 -32.57 -23.06
CA ILE A 165 -8.15 -31.86 -23.33
C ILE A 165 -8.96 -31.69 -22.04
N LYS A 166 -9.18 -32.78 -21.29
CA LYS A 166 -9.93 -32.73 -20.01
C LYS A 166 -9.27 -31.80 -18.99
N ALA A 167 -7.93 -31.77 -18.94
CA ALA A 167 -7.19 -30.89 -18.06
C ALA A 167 -7.37 -29.41 -18.45
N VAL A 168 -7.33 -29.09 -19.75
CA VAL A 168 -7.56 -27.74 -20.27
C VAL A 168 -9.01 -27.30 -20.03
N GLU A 169 -10.00 -28.15 -20.29
CA GLU A 169 -11.41 -27.86 -19.99
C GLU A 169 -11.63 -27.53 -18.51
N SER A 170 -11.06 -28.34 -17.62
CA SER A 170 -11.13 -28.09 -16.16
C SER A 170 -10.46 -26.77 -15.78
N MET A 171 -9.33 -26.44 -16.39
CA MET A 171 -8.61 -25.19 -16.15
C MET A 171 -9.43 -23.97 -16.61
N THR A 172 -10.08 -24.05 -17.78
CA THR A 172 -10.98 -23.01 -18.28
C THR A 172 -12.17 -22.76 -17.34
N GLN A 173 -12.77 -23.83 -16.79
CA GLN A 173 -13.84 -23.69 -15.79
C GLN A 173 -13.35 -23.01 -14.51
N GLU A 174 -12.15 -23.34 -14.04
CA GLU A 174 -11.55 -22.65 -12.89
C GLU A 174 -11.30 -21.16 -13.17
N PHE A 175 -10.87 -20.79 -14.38
CA PHE A 175 -10.73 -19.37 -14.75
C PHE A 175 -12.06 -18.61 -14.73
N ILE A 176 -13.15 -19.22 -15.20
CA ILE A 176 -14.50 -18.63 -15.11
C ILE A 176 -14.88 -18.42 -13.64
N ASN A 177 -14.71 -19.45 -12.80
CA ASN A 177 -15.01 -19.36 -11.37
C ASN A 177 -14.19 -18.26 -10.68
N ILE A 178 -12.89 -18.14 -10.98
CA ILE A 178 -12.04 -17.09 -10.44
C ILE A 178 -12.53 -15.71 -10.88
N SER A 179 -12.88 -15.54 -12.16
CA SER A 179 -13.40 -14.28 -12.71
C SER A 179 -14.69 -13.83 -12.02
N GLU A 180 -15.64 -14.76 -11.82
CA GLU A 180 -16.90 -14.47 -11.11
C GLU A 180 -16.66 -14.04 -9.66
N ASN A 181 -15.81 -14.78 -8.94
CA ASN A 181 -15.45 -14.46 -7.56
C ASN A 181 -14.76 -13.09 -7.45
N VAL A 182 -13.82 -12.78 -8.35
CA VAL A 182 -13.13 -11.47 -8.38
C VAL A 182 -14.13 -10.34 -8.60
N SER A 183 -15.07 -10.51 -9.54
CA SER A 183 -16.13 -9.53 -9.81
C SER A 183 -17.06 -9.32 -8.61
N GLU A 184 -17.42 -10.39 -7.89
CA GLU A 184 -18.25 -10.27 -6.68
C GLU A 184 -17.52 -9.51 -5.55
N VAL A 185 -16.25 -9.83 -5.33
CA VAL A 185 -15.43 -9.15 -4.31
C VAL A 185 -15.25 -7.67 -4.66
N ASP A 186 -14.98 -7.31 -5.91
CA ASP A 186 -14.89 -5.91 -6.35
C ASP A 186 -16.19 -5.13 -6.08
N LYS A 187 -17.35 -5.73 -6.39
CA LYS A 187 -18.66 -5.13 -6.08
C LYS A 187 -18.86 -4.91 -4.58
N ASN A 188 -18.45 -5.88 -3.75
CA ASN A 188 -18.55 -5.79 -2.30
C ASN A 188 -17.63 -4.68 -1.75
N ILE A 189 -16.42 -4.54 -2.27
CA ILE A 189 -15.49 -3.46 -1.91
C ILE A 189 -16.06 -2.09 -2.29
N LYS A 190 -16.64 -1.95 -3.50
CA LYS A 190 -17.31 -0.72 -3.94
C LYS A 190 -18.50 -0.34 -3.03
N ASN A 191 -19.32 -1.31 -2.64
CA ASN A 191 -20.40 -1.11 -1.69
C ASN A 191 -19.89 -0.70 -0.30
N GLN A 192 -18.82 -1.33 0.18
CA GLN A 192 -18.19 -0.97 1.45
C GLN A 192 -17.68 0.48 1.44
N LYS A 193 -17.09 0.96 0.33
CA LYS A 193 -16.65 2.35 0.18
C LYS A 193 -17.82 3.33 0.30
N LYS A 194 -18.95 3.06 -0.36
CA LYS A 194 -20.18 3.86 -0.23
C LYS A 194 -20.73 3.90 1.21
N ASN A 195 -20.67 2.78 1.92
CA ASN A 195 -21.04 2.72 3.34
C ASN A 195 -20.09 3.57 4.20
N SER A 196 -18.78 3.50 3.94
CA SER A 196 -17.78 4.35 4.60
C SER A 196 -18.02 5.84 4.37
N GLU A 197 -18.37 6.26 3.15
CA GLU A 197 -18.73 7.65 2.84
C GLU A 197 -19.93 8.13 3.65
N THR A 198 -20.94 7.26 3.84
CA THR A 198 -22.10 7.56 4.67
C THR A 198 -21.72 7.74 6.14
N LEU A 199 -20.84 6.87 6.66
CA LEU A 199 -20.33 6.99 8.03
C LEU A 199 -19.48 8.24 8.23
N ILE A 200 -18.65 8.63 7.25
CA ILE A 200 -17.91 9.89 7.27
C ILE A 200 -18.87 11.08 7.39
N ASN A 201 -19.98 11.08 6.65
CA ASN A 201 -20.99 12.14 6.75
C ASN A 201 -21.63 12.20 8.14
N TYR A 202 -21.97 11.05 8.74
CA TYR A 202 -22.46 11.03 10.12
C TYR A 202 -21.42 11.51 11.13
N SER A 203 -20.16 11.13 10.98
CA SER A 203 -19.07 11.63 11.84
C SER A 203 -18.85 13.13 11.69
N ASN A 204 -18.99 13.69 10.48
CA ASN A 204 -18.94 15.13 10.25
C ASN A 204 -20.10 15.86 10.93
N ASN A 205 -21.31 15.29 10.90
CA ASN A 205 -22.44 15.84 11.64
C ASN A 205 -22.21 15.80 13.17
N LEU A 206 -21.61 14.72 13.68
CA LEU A 206 -21.22 14.64 15.09
C LEU A 206 -20.16 15.69 15.45
N ASN A 207 -19.19 15.94 14.56
CA ASN A 207 -18.23 17.04 14.71
C ASN A 207 -18.92 18.41 14.77
N ALA A 208 -19.90 18.66 13.91
CA ALA A 208 -20.66 19.91 13.92
C ALA A 208 -21.47 20.08 15.24
N ILE A 209 -22.11 19.01 15.71
CA ILE A 209 -22.81 19.03 17.01
C ILE A 209 -21.81 19.27 18.16
N ALA A 210 -20.64 18.62 18.12
CA ALA A 210 -19.59 18.84 19.09
C ALA A 210 -19.09 20.29 19.07
N TYR A 211 -18.93 20.89 17.89
CA TYR A 211 -18.59 22.30 17.72
C TYR A 211 -19.63 23.22 18.37
N ASP A 212 -20.91 22.98 18.11
CA ASP A 212 -22.00 23.79 18.69
C ASP A 212 -22.04 23.67 20.22
N PHE A 213 -21.86 22.45 20.75
CA PHE A 213 -21.73 22.24 22.19
C PHE A 213 -20.51 22.97 22.76
N HIS A 214 -19.37 22.85 22.11
CA HIS A 214 -18.14 23.55 22.50
C HIS A 214 -18.38 25.05 22.61
N LYS A 215 -18.99 25.63 21.58
CA LYS A 215 -19.32 27.05 21.52
C LYS A 215 -20.22 27.49 22.68
N ILE A 216 -21.28 26.75 22.97
CA ILE A 216 -22.19 27.05 24.10
C ILE A 216 -21.47 26.93 25.45
N SER A 217 -20.58 25.94 25.58
CA SER A 217 -19.82 25.70 26.80
C SER A 217 -18.78 26.78 27.10
N VAL A 218 -18.07 27.27 26.07
CA VAL A 218 -16.99 28.26 26.24
C VAL A 218 -17.52 29.54 26.89
N ASP A 219 -18.72 29.99 26.52
CA ASP A 219 -19.35 31.20 27.06
C ASP A 219 -19.56 31.15 28.59
N ASN A 220 -19.63 29.95 29.16
CA ASN A 220 -19.92 29.73 30.59
C ASN A 220 -18.87 28.85 31.29
N LYS A 221 -17.70 28.67 30.67
CA LYS A 221 -16.61 27.86 31.24
C LYS A 221 -16.14 28.45 32.57
N SER A 222 -15.59 27.60 33.44
CA SER A 222 -15.02 28.07 34.70
C SER A 222 -13.76 28.93 34.48
N GLU A 223 -13.49 29.89 35.37
CA GLU A 223 -12.38 30.86 35.23
C GLU A 223 -10.99 30.20 35.36
N ASP A 224 -10.95 29.02 35.95
CA ASP A 224 -9.78 28.15 36.03
C ASP A 224 -9.61 27.26 34.78
N MET A 225 -10.55 27.29 33.81
CA MET A 225 -10.48 26.48 32.60
C MET A 225 -9.71 27.17 31.47
N LEU A 226 -8.63 26.53 31.01
CA LEU A 226 -7.93 26.84 29.78
C LEU A 226 -8.26 25.82 28.70
N ILE A 227 -8.62 26.30 27.51
CA ILE A 227 -8.93 25.44 26.37
C ILE A 227 -7.74 25.47 25.40
N PHE A 228 -7.17 24.30 25.16
CA PHE A 228 -6.10 24.07 24.21
C PHE A 228 -6.63 23.49 22.90
N GLY A 229 -6.05 23.91 21.78
CA GLY A 229 -6.31 23.34 20.47
C GLY A 229 -5.07 22.68 19.90
N VAL A 230 -5.21 21.54 19.23
CA VAL A 230 -4.07 20.84 18.61
C VAL A 230 -4.42 20.46 17.16
N ASN A 231 -3.50 20.70 16.23
CA ASN A 231 -3.67 20.27 14.84
C ASN A 231 -3.61 18.73 14.70
N PRO A 232 -4.35 18.13 13.75
CA PRO A 232 -4.43 16.67 13.58
C PRO A 232 -3.28 16.14 12.70
N PHE A 233 -2.05 16.13 13.22
CA PHE A 233 -0.86 15.66 12.47
C PHE A 233 -0.67 14.13 12.48
N THR A 234 -1.41 13.42 13.33
CA THR A 234 -1.45 11.94 13.41
C THR A 234 -2.83 11.50 13.90
N LYS A 235 -3.01 10.20 14.20
CA LYS A 235 -4.25 9.67 14.79
C LYS A 235 -4.66 10.46 16.04
N PRO A 236 -5.93 10.91 16.16
CA PRO A 236 -6.38 11.66 17.33
C PRO A 236 -6.11 10.92 18.66
N GLU A 237 -6.37 9.61 18.74
CA GLU A 237 -6.00 8.78 19.92
C GLU A 237 -4.53 8.96 20.33
N LYS A 238 -3.61 9.04 19.36
CA LYS A 238 -2.18 9.21 19.65
C LYS A 238 -1.83 10.64 20.07
N ILE A 239 -2.54 11.64 19.56
CA ILE A 239 -2.41 13.03 20.01
C ILE A 239 -2.91 13.13 21.45
N GLU A 240 -4.06 12.51 21.75
CA GLU A 240 -4.62 12.45 23.10
C GLU A 240 -3.62 11.83 24.09
N GLU A 241 -3.09 10.64 23.76
CA GLU A 241 -2.12 9.92 24.60
C GLU A 241 -0.85 10.74 24.89
N LEU A 242 -0.31 11.46 23.89
CA LEU A 242 1.00 12.11 24.02
C LEU A 242 0.93 13.56 24.51
N TYR A 243 -0.10 14.33 24.14
CA TYR A 243 -0.12 15.78 24.34
C TYR A 243 -1.03 16.21 25.50
N VAL A 244 -2.16 15.53 25.71
CA VAL A 244 -3.11 15.89 26.77
C VAL A 244 -2.47 15.81 28.15
N PRO A 245 -1.70 14.75 28.51
CA PRO A 245 -1.05 14.68 29.82
C PRO A 245 -0.06 15.84 30.06
N ILE A 246 0.67 16.27 29.02
CA ILE A 246 1.62 17.39 29.12
C ILE A 246 0.86 18.68 29.44
N ILE A 247 -0.17 18.96 28.66
CA ILE A 247 -1.00 20.17 28.80
C ILE A 247 -1.68 20.22 30.17
N GLU A 248 -2.32 19.13 30.60
CA GLU A 248 -3.00 19.07 31.89
C GLU A 248 -2.03 19.25 33.06
N LYS A 249 -0.85 18.62 32.99
CA LYS A 249 0.16 18.70 34.05
C LYS A 249 0.72 20.12 34.17
N LEU A 250 0.99 20.78 33.04
CA LEU A 250 1.44 22.18 33.00
C LEU A 250 0.38 23.13 33.57
N CYS A 251 -0.88 23.00 33.16
CA CYS A 251 -1.96 23.86 33.67
C CYS A 251 -2.21 23.67 35.18
N LYS A 252 -2.12 22.44 35.69
CA LYS A 252 -2.30 22.17 37.13
C LYS A 252 -1.30 22.94 38.00
N LYS A 253 -0.08 23.19 37.52
CA LYS A 253 0.96 23.94 38.26
C LYS A 253 0.61 25.42 38.45
N ILE A 254 -0.26 25.96 37.60
CA ILE A 254 -0.74 27.35 37.67
C ILE A 254 -2.18 27.43 38.19
N ASN A 255 -2.63 26.39 38.91
CA ASN A 255 -4.00 26.24 39.44
C ASN A 255 -5.09 26.40 38.36
N LYS A 256 -4.77 26.00 37.12
CA LYS A 256 -5.71 25.91 36.01
C LYS A 256 -6.00 24.46 35.67
N ASN A 257 -7.18 24.22 35.14
CA ASN A 257 -7.55 22.98 34.51
C ASN A 257 -7.48 23.17 33.00
N ALA A 258 -7.08 22.11 32.27
CA ALA A 258 -7.01 22.14 30.83
C ALA A 258 -8.11 21.30 30.19
N LYS A 259 -8.58 21.74 29.04
CA LYS A 259 -9.39 20.96 28.10
C LYS A 259 -8.72 21.04 26.74
N THR A 260 -8.58 19.91 26.05
CA THR A 260 -7.87 19.86 24.77
C THR A 260 -8.84 19.48 23.68
N VAL A 261 -8.90 20.29 22.62
CA VAL A 261 -9.67 20.00 21.41
C VAL A 261 -8.67 19.66 20.31
N ILE A 262 -8.81 18.47 19.72
CA ILE A 262 -8.13 18.14 18.47
C ILE A 262 -9.08 18.64 17.40
N VAL A 263 -8.61 19.54 16.54
CA VAL A 263 -9.47 20.10 15.49
C VAL A 263 -9.49 19.20 14.26
N SER A 264 -10.55 19.26 13.46
CA SER A 264 -10.72 18.36 12.32
C SER A 264 -9.71 18.59 11.19
N ASP A 265 -9.21 19.82 11.05
CA ASP A 265 -8.16 20.17 10.10
C ASP A 265 -7.34 21.38 10.57
N TYR A 266 -6.31 21.72 9.80
CA TYR A 266 -5.40 22.81 10.14
C TYR A 266 -6.08 24.18 10.21
N LYS A 267 -7.07 24.44 9.34
CA LYS A 267 -7.78 25.72 9.27
C LYS A 267 -8.77 25.88 10.42
N GLU A 268 -9.34 24.79 10.90
CA GLU A 268 -10.25 24.82 12.04
C GLU A 268 -9.58 25.33 13.31
N LEU A 269 -8.29 25.06 13.55
CA LEU A 269 -7.60 25.64 14.71
C LEU A 269 -7.61 27.18 14.65
N THR A 270 -7.36 27.74 13.47
CA THR A 270 -7.44 29.18 13.22
C THR A 270 -8.84 29.72 13.46
N ASN A 271 -9.88 29.03 12.94
CA ASN A 271 -11.27 29.42 13.14
C ASN A 271 -11.67 29.42 14.62
N TYR A 272 -11.27 28.41 15.38
CA TYR A 272 -11.55 28.34 16.81
C TYR A 272 -10.87 29.48 17.59
N ILE A 273 -9.59 29.78 17.29
CA ILE A 273 -8.87 30.91 17.90
C ILE A 273 -9.55 32.24 17.55
N LYS A 274 -9.90 32.45 16.28
CA LYS A 274 -10.58 33.65 15.77
C LYS A 274 -11.91 33.91 16.47
N ASN A 275 -12.66 32.85 16.77
CA ASN A 275 -13.94 32.92 17.45
C ASN A 275 -13.83 32.89 19.00
N GLY A 276 -12.62 32.87 19.55
CA GLY A 276 -12.39 32.83 21.02
C GLY A 276 -12.77 31.50 21.66
N LEU A 277 -12.93 30.43 20.88
CA LEU A 277 -13.33 29.10 21.33
C LEU A 277 -12.17 28.29 21.91
N ILE A 278 -10.93 28.68 21.60
CA ILE A 278 -9.70 28.11 22.14
C ILE A 278 -8.85 29.25 22.69
N ASP A 279 -8.23 29.05 23.85
CA ASP A 279 -7.34 30.03 24.45
C ASP A 279 -5.92 29.92 23.90
N ILE A 280 -5.43 28.69 23.73
CA ILE A 280 -4.05 28.40 23.35
C ILE A 280 -4.03 27.30 22.29
N GLY A 281 -3.43 27.55 21.13
CA GLY A 281 -3.28 26.56 20.06
C GLY A 281 -1.85 26.02 19.99
N TRP A 282 -1.72 24.72 19.71
CA TRP A 282 -0.49 24.06 19.32
C TRP A 282 -0.47 23.92 17.79
N PHE A 283 0.30 24.79 17.16
CA PHE A 283 0.31 24.96 15.70
C PHE A 283 1.53 24.30 15.07
N SER A 284 1.30 23.65 13.92
CA SER A 284 2.40 23.44 12.97
C SER A 284 2.90 24.78 12.41
N PRO A 285 4.14 24.86 11.91
CA PRO A 285 4.72 26.13 11.43
C PRO A 285 3.88 26.85 10.36
N MET A 286 3.35 26.12 9.38
CA MET A 286 2.53 26.71 8.32
C MET A 286 1.18 27.19 8.87
N ALA A 287 0.52 26.35 9.68
CA ALA A 287 -0.76 26.71 10.27
C ALA A 287 -0.66 27.91 11.22
N TYR A 288 0.47 28.07 11.92
CA TYR A 288 0.74 29.29 12.69
C TYR A 288 0.80 30.52 11.81
N VAL A 289 1.54 30.49 10.70
CA VAL A 289 1.65 31.63 9.78
C VAL A 289 0.26 32.01 9.24
N GLU A 290 -0.50 31.03 8.77
CA GLU A 290 -1.88 31.26 8.32
C GLU A 290 -2.78 31.84 9.42
N ALA A 291 -2.68 31.30 10.65
CA ALA A 291 -3.41 31.82 11.79
C ALA A 291 -2.99 33.24 12.16
N LYS A 292 -1.70 33.56 12.05
CA LYS A 292 -1.13 34.88 12.33
C LYS A 292 -1.55 35.91 11.29
N ASP A 293 -1.75 35.51 10.05
CA ASP A 293 -2.22 36.40 8.98
C ASP A 293 -3.74 36.69 9.12
N GLU A 294 -4.52 35.72 9.61
CA GLU A 294 -5.97 35.87 9.79
C GLU A 294 -6.39 36.41 11.17
N THR A 295 -5.49 36.40 12.16
CA THR A 295 -5.78 36.74 13.56
C THR A 295 -4.61 37.51 14.20
N ASN A 296 -4.67 37.77 15.52
CA ASN A 296 -3.57 38.36 16.27
C ASN A 296 -2.91 37.36 17.25
N VAL A 297 -2.90 36.07 16.90
CA VAL A 297 -2.33 35.03 17.77
C VAL A 297 -0.89 35.37 18.20
N ILE A 298 -0.58 35.12 19.47
CA ILE A 298 0.66 35.51 20.15
C ILE A 298 1.50 34.25 20.37
N PRO A 299 2.68 34.10 19.73
CA PRO A 299 3.54 32.95 19.98
C PRO A 299 4.05 32.99 21.43
N MET A 300 4.12 31.82 22.06
CA MET A 300 4.60 31.70 23.44
C MET A 300 5.89 30.90 23.49
N VAL A 301 5.84 29.64 23.04
CA VAL A 301 6.96 28.70 23.15
C VAL A 301 6.97 27.73 21.97
N THR A 302 8.15 27.17 21.70
CA THR A 302 8.37 26.10 20.73
C THR A 302 8.88 24.85 21.48
N PRO A 303 8.33 23.66 21.23
CA PRO A 303 8.84 22.43 21.82
C PRO A 303 10.22 22.09 21.24
N LEU A 304 11.12 21.67 22.12
CA LEU A 304 12.41 21.11 21.76
C LEU A 304 12.22 19.62 21.50
N ILE A 305 12.34 19.18 20.26
CA ILE A 305 12.28 17.76 19.91
C ILE A 305 13.72 17.24 19.86
N ASN A 306 14.05 16.30 20.75
CA ASN A 306 15.43 15.82 20.94
C ASN A 306 16.43 16.99 21.12
N GLY A 307 16.03 18.04 21.85
CA GLY A 307 16.83 19.23 22.09
C GLY A 307 16.88 20.26 20.96
N GLN A 308 16.19 20.04 19.83
CA GLN A 308 16.19 20.96 18.69
C GLN A 308 14.85 21.66 18.53
N ASP A 309 14.85 22.96 18.19
CA ASP A 309 13.65 23.78 17.92
C ASP A 309 13.38 23.98 16.42
N SER A 310 14.19 23.38 15.55
CA SER A 310 14.10 23.48 14.10
C SER A 310 14.60 22.20 13.42
N TYR A 311 14.28 22.03 12.13
CA TYR A 311 14.73 20.91 11.29
C TYR A 311 14.99 21.37 9.85
N ARG A 312 15.52 20.49 9.00
CA ARG A 312 15.76 20.72 7.58
C ARG A 312 15.14 19.61 6.74
N GLY A 313 14.39 20.00 5.71
CA GLY A 313 13.93 19.09 4.66
C GLY A 313 15.09 18.73 3.72
N TYR A 314 15.15 17.46 3.31
CA TYR A 314 16.13 16.89 2.39
C TYR A 314 15.44 16.31 1.16
N ILE A 315 15.97 16.62 -0.02
CA ILE A 315 15.73 15.86 -1.24
C ILE A 315 16.98 15.04 -1.55
N PHE A 316 16.84 13.75 -1.80
CA PHE A 316 17.97 12.85 -1.98
C PHE A 316 17.71 11.79 -3.04
N THR A 317 18.78 11.19 -3.56
CA THR A 317 18.76 10.14 -4.58
C THR A 317 19.94 9.20 -4.39
N LYS A 318 20.07 8.14 -5.19
CA LYS A 318 21.31 7.35 -5.23
C LYS A 318 22.46 8.12 -5.86
N LYS A 319 23.69 7.85 -5.42
CA LYS A 319 24.91 8.44 -5.98
C LYS A 319 25.04 8.21 -7.49
N ASN A 320 24.60 7.07 -8.02
CA ASN A 320 24.62 6.75 -9.44
C ASN A 320 23.35 7.17 -10.21
N SER A 321 22.41 7.88 -9.58
CA SER A 321 21.19 8.35 -10.23
C SER A 321 21.49 9.32 -11.38
N LYS A 322 20.72 9.21 -12.46
CA LYS A 322 20.73 10.15 -13.59
C LYS A 322 20.10 11.50 -13.22
N TYR A 323 19.28 11.55 -12.17
CA TYR A 323 18.61 12.76 -11.71
C TYR A 323 19.53 13.55 -10.79
N ARG A 324 19.82 14.79 -11.18
CA ARG A 324 20.73 15.69 -10.44
C ARG A 324 20.10 17.03 -10.12
N LYS A 325 18.97 17.37 -10.74
CA LYS A 325 18.28 18.64 -10.53
C LYS A 325 16.81 18.41 -10.20
N LEU A 326 16.26 19.27 -9.34
CA LEU A 326 14.85 19.20 -8.95
C LEU A 326 13.89 19.38 -10.15
N THR A 327 14.33 20.11 -11.19
CA THR A 327 13.55 20.35 -12.42
C THR A 327 13.30 19.10 -13.26
N GLU A 328 13.96 17.98 -12.94
CA GLU A 328 13.85 16.71 -13.68
C GLU A 328 12.77 15.78 -13.10
N LEU A 329 12.19 16.14 -11.95
CA LEU A 329 11.20 15.35 -11.22
C LEU A 329 9.78 15.65 -11.71
N LYS A 330 9.00 14.61 -12.04
CA LYS A 330 7.66 14.76 -12.65
C LYS A 330 6.54 14.09 -11.87
N GLU A 331 6.82 12.97 -11.21
CA GLU A 331 5.82 12.18 -10.49
C GLU A 331 6.09 12.19 -8.99
N LYS A 332 5.02 12.04 -8.20
CA LYS A 332 5.09 12.01 -6.74
C LYS A 332 4.40 10.76 -6.20
N LEU A 333 5.11 10.02 -5.36
CA LEU A 333 4.57 8.86 -4.63
C LEU A 333 4.68 9.13 -3.13
N PHE A 334 3.57 9.00 -2.41
CA PHE A 334 3.54 9.16 -0.96
C PHE A 334 3.62 7.79 -0.28
N LEU A 335 4.76 7.47 0.32
CA LEU A 335 5.03 6.17 0.96
C LEU A 335 4.64 6.11 2.45
N GLY A 336 3.96 7.14 2.96
CA GLY A 336 3.40 7.21 4.31
C GLY A 336 4.42 7.45 5.44
N ASN A 337 5.65 6.94 5.33
CA ASN A 337 6.68 7.05 6.36
C ASN A 337 8.04 7.41 5.75
N HIS A 338 8.75 8.35 6.37
CA HIS A 338 10.10 8.77 6.00
C HIS A 338 11.11 7.62 5.92
N ASP A 339 11.03 6.64 6.82
CA ASP A 339 11.92 5.48 6.83
C ASP A 339 11.66 4.60 5.59
N ASN A 340 10.40 4.48 5.18
CA ASN A 340 10.03 3.77 3.94
C ASN A 340 10.52 4.52 2.71
N VAL A 341 10.48 5.86 2.70
CA VAL A 341 11.04 6.66 1.61
C VAL A 341 12.54 6.41 1.47
N ILE A 342 13.28 6.36 2.58
CA ILE A 342 14.72 6.09 2.57
C ILE A 342 15.00 4.66 2.06
N LYS A 343 14.26 3.66 2.55
CA LYS A 343 14.39 2.26 2.11
C LYS A 343 14.03 2.07 0.64
N ALA A 344 12.97 2.70 0.16
CA ALA A 344 12.54 2.60 -1.24
C ALA A 344 13.61 3.14 -2.20
N VAL A 345 14.24 4.27 -1.87
CA VAL A 345 15.37 4.78 -2.65
C VAL A 345 16.57 3.82 -2.58
N LEU A 346 16.90 3.28 -1.39
CA LEU A 346 17.98 2.30 -1.24
C LEU A 346 17.74 1.03 -2.06
N ASN A 347 16.50 0.56 -2.15
CA ASN A 347 16.11 -0.68 -2.84
C ASN A 347 15.93 -0.50 -4.36
N ASN A 348 16.05 0.72 -4.89
CA ASN A 348 15.69 1.08 -6.27
C ASN A 348 14.19 0.94 -6.58
N GLU A 349 13.32 1.04 -5.58
CA GLU A 349 11.87 1.08 -5.79
C GLU A 349 11.41 2.46 -6.28
N VAL A 350 12.15 3.51 -5.90
CA VAL A 350 11.96 4.89 -6.38
C VAL A 350 13.32 5.56 -6.59
N GLU A 351 13.41 6.53 -7.51
CA GLU A 351 14.69 7.17 -7.83
C GLU A 351 15.05 8.34 -6.90
N VAL A 352 14.06 9.07 -6.38
CA VAL A 352 14.27 10.28 -5.56
C VAL A 352 13.34 10.25 -4.35
N GLY A 353 13.89 10.58 -3.19
CA GLY A 353 13.15 10.67 -1.94
C GLY A 353 13.14 12.08 -1.37
N ALA A 354 12.07 12.41 -0.64
CA ALA A 354 11.96 13.60 0.19
C ALA A 354 11.82 13.19 1.65
N THR A 355 12.66 13.73 2.53
CA THR A 355 12.64 13.44 3.97
C THR A 355 13.13 14.66 4.76
N TYR A 356 13.46 14.49 6.04
CA TYR A 356 14.06 15.53 6.88
C TYR A 356 15.24 14.97 7.68
N ASN A 357 16.06 15.85 8.26
CA ASN A 357 17.35 15.47 8.84
C ASN A 357 17.23 14.47 10.00
N GLU A 358 16.29 14.60 10.93
CA GLU A 358 16.22 13.64 12.04
C GLU A 358 15.73 12.26 11.56
N ALA A 359 14.88 12.18 10.53
CA ALA A 359 14.56 10.89 9.91
C ALA A 359 15.77 10.27 9.21
N TRP A 360 16.58 11.10 8.55
CA TRP A 360 17.84 10.68 7.95
C TRP A 360 18.82 10.15 9.00
N GLU A 361 19.00 10.87 10.11
CA GLU A 361 19.89 10.49 11.21
C GLU A 361 19.42 9.20 11.89
N ARG A 362 18.12 9.05 12.14
CA ARG A 362 17.55 7.79 12.64
C ARG A 362 17.82 6.63 11.68
N ALA A 363 17.57 6.82 10.38
CA ALA A 363 17.85 5.78 9.39
C ALA A 363 19.34 5.44 9.34
N ALA A 364 20.23 6.44 9.39
CA ALA A 364 21.68 6.24 9.39
C ALA A 364 22.19 5.47 10.62
N SER A 365 21.46 5.47 11.73
CA SER A 365 21.81 4.68 12.92
C SER A 365 21.64 3.16 12.71
N THR A 366 20.85 2.74 11.71
CA THR A 366 20.52 1.32 11.46
C THR A 366 20.85 0.86 10.04
N LEU A 367 20.97 1.77 9.07
CA LEU A 367 21.17 1.50 7.65
C LEU A 367 22.44 2.17 7.14
N ASN A 368 23.10 1.53 6.18
CA ASN A 368 24.19 2.17 5.43
C ASN A 368 23.62 3.09 4.33
N LEU A 369 23.77 4.40 4.53
CA LEU A 369 23.30 5.43 3.59
C LEU A 369 24.39 5.94 2.62
N ASP A 370 25.58 5.32 2.61
CA ASP A 370 26.73 5.77 1.79
C ASP A 370 26.45 5.74 0.29
N SER A 371 25.49 4.93 -0.15
CA SER A 371 25.07 4.86 -1.55
C SER A 371 24.15 6.02 -1.97
N LEU A 372 23.71 6.86 -1.02
CA LEU A 372 22.80 7.97 -1.25
C LEU A 372 23.54 9.32 -1.32
N ASN A 373 22.91 10.29 -1.97
CA ASN A 373 23.37 11.66 -2.11
C ASN A 373 22.21 12.64 -1.88
N ILE A 374 22.43 13.65 -1.04
CA ILE A 374 21.47 14.74 -0.83
C ILE A 374 21.61 15.74 -1.98
N LEU A 375 20.53 15.95 -2.72
CA LEU A 375 20.45 16.89 -3.85
C LEU A 375 20.15 18.32 -3.39
N ALA A 376 19.29 18.47 -2.39
CA ALA A 376 18.89 19.77 -1.87
C ALA A 376 18.55 19.69 -0.38
N LYS A 377 18.76 20.81 0.32
CA LYS A 377 18.37 21.01 1.72
C LYS A 377 17.60 22.31 1.83
N THR A 378 16.58 22.34 2.68
CA THR A 378 15.94 23.60 3.05
C THR A 378 16.82 24.39 4.01
N ASP A 379 16.51 25.67 4.16
CA ASP A 379 16.87 26.44 5.36
C ASP A 379 16.27 25.79 6.61
N LEU A 380 16.65 26.27 7.80
CA LEU A 380 16.05 25.78 9.05
C LEU A 380 14.57 26.13 9.06
N ILE A 381 13.74 25.11 9.19
CA ILE A 381 12.30 25.20 9.36
C ILE A 381 12.05 25.13 10.87
N PRO A 382 11.39 26.15 11.48
CA PRO A 382 11.05 26.08 12.89
C PRO A 382 10.14 24.87 13.15
N LYS A 383 10.20 24.30 14.36
CA LYS A 383 9.21 23.33 14.82
C LYS A 383 7.92 24.04 15.20
N ASP A 384 6.97 23.25 15.68
CA ASP A 384 5.66 23.72 16.14
C ASP A 384 5.76 24.91 17.10
N VAL A 385 4.66 25.62 17.27
CA VAL A 385 4.56 26.73 18.22
C VAL A 385 3.26 26.64 19.00
N ILE A 386 3.39 26.80 20.31
CA ILE A 386 2.25 27.01 21.19
C ILE A 386 2.00 28.52 21.23
N ALA A 387 0.80 28.93 20.86
CA ALA A 387 0.44 30.34 20.69
C ALA A 387 -0.94 30.64 21.30
N ALA A 388 -1.07 31.76 22.00
CA ALA A 388 -2.30 32.17 22.65
C ALA A 388 -3.12 33.12 21.77
N ARG A 389 -4.46 33.08 21.89
CA ARG A 389 -5.32 34.11 21.31
C ARG A 389 -4.98 35.49 21.92
N SER A 390 -5.08 36.55 21.12
CA SER A 390 -4.71 37.90 21.55
C SER A 390 -5.51 38.45 22.74
N GLY A 391 -6.71 37.94 22.98
CA GLY A 391 -7.58 38.37 24.08
C GLY A 391 -7.41 37.59 25.38
N LEU A 392 -6.39 36.73 25.50
CA LEU A 392 -6.10 36.03 26.75
C LEU A 392 -5.55 37.03 27.78
N ASP A 393 -5.92 36.85 29.05
CA ASP A 393 -5.40 37.71 30.13
C ASP A 393 -3.86 37.69 30.14
N GLN A 394 -3.25 38.87 30.22
CA GLN A 394 -1.80 39.00 30.03
C GLN A 394 -1.02 38.33 31.16
N ASN A 395 -1.50 38.38 32.41
CA ASN A 395 -0.83 37.70 33.52
C ASN A 395 -0.90 36.19 33.32
N LEU A 396 -2.07 35.68 32.90
CA LEU A 396 -2.25 34.26 32.60
C LEU A 396 -1.40 33.80 31.41
N LEU A 397 -1.25 34.62 30.38
CA LEU A 397 -0.38 34.34 29.24
C LEU A 397 1.08 34.20 29.69
N GLU A 398 1.59 35.15 30.48
CA GLU A 398 2.96 35.10 31.01
C GLU A 398 3.17 33.94 31.98
N GLU A 399 2.21 33.70 32.88
CA GLU A 399 2.25 32.56 33.81
C GLU A 399 2.26 31.23 33.05
N THR A 400 1.44 31.10 32.00
CA THR A 400 1.42 29.91 31.15
C THR A 400 2.72 29.78 30.37
N ARG A 401 3.25 30.85 29.76
CA ARG A 401 4.54 30.82 29.06
C ARG A 401 5.66 30.34 30.00
N ASN A 402 5.71 30.89 31.21
CA ASN A 402 6.73 30.58 32.20
C ASN A 402 6.70 29.13 32.66
N ILE A 403 5.52 28.51 32.81
CA ILE A 403 5.45 27.09 33.21
C ILE A 403 5.95 26.16 32.09
N PHE A 404 5.70 26.49 30.82
CA PHE A 404 6.27 25.73 29.69
C PHE A 404 7.80 25.83 29.68
N LEU A 405 8.37 27.03 29.87
CA LEU A 405 9.82 27.25 29.87
C LEU A 405 10.54 26.60 31.06
N ASN A 406 9.89 26.55 32.22
CA ASN A 406 10.48 26.06 33.47
C ASN A 406 9.93 24.69 33.87
N ALA A 407 9.94 23.74 32.92
CA ALA A 407 9.49 22.37 33.14
C ALA A 407 10.26 21.69 34.29
N ASP A 408 9.58 21.46 35.41
CA ASP A 408 10.11 20.75 36.58
C ASP A 408 10.21 19.23 36.34
N GLN A 409 10.66 18.49 37.36
CA GLN A 409 10.84 17.05 37.25
C GLN A 409 9.53 16.30 36.92
N GLU A 410 8.40 16.73 37.46
CA GLU A 410 7.12 16.07 37.21
C GLU A 410 6.63 16.31 35.78
N ILE A 411 6.91 17.50 35.21
CA ILE A 411 6.62 17.78 33.80
C ILE A 411 7.54 16.93 32.92
N LYS A 412 8.84 16.84 33.25
CA LYS A 412 9.80 15.99 32.53
C LYS A 412 9.41 14.52 32.49
N GLU A 413 8.81 13.99 33.56
CA GLU A 413 8.30 12.61 33.58
C GLU A 413 7.24 12.35 32.52
N VAL A 414 6.34 13.31 32.29
CA VAL A 414 5.32 13.20 31.24
C VAL A 414 5.96 13.38 29.86
N LEU A 415 6.92 14.30 29.73
CA LEU A 415 7.66 14.53 28.48
C LEU A 415 8.45 13.29 28.02
N ASN A 416 8.95 12.46 28.94
CA ASN A 416 9.70 11.23 28.62
C ASN A 416 8.91 10.19 27.81
N GLN A 417 7.58 10.30 27.75
CA GLN A 417 6.72 9.47 26.89
C GLN A 417 6.70 9.95 25.43
N THR A 418 7.37 11.08 25.15
CA THR A 418 7.42 11.75 23.85
C THR A 418 8.88 12.03 23.45
N ASN A 419 9.07 12.60 22.26
CA ASN A 419 10.38 13.12 21.84
C ASN A 419 10.61 14.58 22.26
N ILE A 420 9.67 15.19 22.99
CA ILE A 420 9.80 16.56 23.50
C ILE A 420 10.69 16.52 24.73
N THR A 421 11.80 17.26 24.71
CA THR A 421 12.77 17.34 25.81
C THR A 421 12.64 18.62 26.63
N GLY A 422 11.78 19.55 26.21
CA GLY A 422 11.54 20.83 26.86
C GLY A 422 10.90 21.83 25.90
N PHE A 423 10.87 23.11 26.30
CA PHE A 423 10.33 24.20 25.49
C PHE A 423 11.29 25.40 25.52
N THR A 424 11.28 26.18 24.45
CA THR A 424 12.05 27.43 24.34
C THR A 424 11.13 28.57 23.92
N GLU A 425 11.57 29.81 24.12
CA GLU A 425 10.81 30.99 23.70
C GLU A 425 10.62 31.02 22.18
N SER A 426 9.44 31.48 21.76
CA SER A 426 9.08 31.58 20.35
C SER A 426 8.60 32.98 20.00
N GLU A 427 8.98 33.42 18.81
CA GLU A 427 8.73 34.76 18.29
C GLU A 427 8.24 34.63 16.84
N ASP A 428 7.44 35.60 16.39
CA ASP A 428 6.80 35.55 15.08
C ASP A 428 7.82 35.54 13.91
N GLN A 429 8.95 36.21 14.11
CA GLN A 429 10.05 36.32 13.14
C GLN A 429 10.71 34.95 12.86
N LYS A 430 10.63 33.98 13.78
CA LYS A 430 11.13 32.61 13.53
C LYS A 430 10.43 31.95 12.33
N PHE A 431 9.23 32.39 11.99
CA PHE A 431 8.39 31.84 10.93
C PHE A 431 8.51 32.57 9.59
N ASP A 432 9.37 33.60 9.48
CA ASP A 432 9.57 34.34 8.22
C ASP A 432 10.09 33.44 7.10
N ILE A 433 10.81 32.37 7.45
CA ILE A 433 11.25 31.38 6.48
C ILE A 433 10.08 30.65 5.82
N ILE A 434 9.00 30.38 6.57
CA ILE A 434 7.79 29.77 6.03
C ILE A 434 7.09 30.76 5.10
N ARG A 435 6.95 32.03 5.51
CA ARG A 435 6.36 33.10 4.69
C ARG A 435 7.09 33.29 3.36
N LYS A 436 8.42 33.17 3.38
CA LYS A 436 9.27 33.29 2.18
C LYS A 436 8.99 32.20 1.15
N TYR A 437 8.62 30.99 1.57
CA TYR A 437 8.38 29.86 0.66
C TYR A 437 6.88 29.63 0.35
N ASN A 438 5.98 30.35 1.03
CA ASN A 438 4.53 30.29 0.77
C ASN A 438 4.07 31.33 -0.28
N ASN A 439 4.87 32.38 -0.50
CA ASN A 439 4.70 33.40 -1.54
C ASN A 439 5.69 33.18 -2.68
#